data_AF-A0AAW7NGZ9-F1
#
_entry.id   AF-A0AAW7NGZ9-F1
#
_cell.length_a   1.000
_cell.length_b   1.000
_cell.length_c   1.000
_cell.angle_alpha   90.00
_cell.angle_beta   90.00
_cell.angle_gamma   90.00
#
_symmetry.space_group_name_H-M   'P 1'
#
loop_
_entity.id
_entity.type
_entity.pdbx_description
1 polymer ?
#
loop_
_entity_poly.entity_id
_entity_poly.type
_entity_poly.pdbx_seq_one_letter_code
_entity_poly.pdbx_strand_id
1 'polypeptide(L)'
;MEIYKVSEVGIYGEEVKPKFYKLLDDAQQEFHKVMKKLQEELSVVKDPEDVMNGEKPVWIKNSEDSIFPSDVLLEGVINYWYKCSHEHDEWDVAFTTVIIEKIEVL
;
A
#
# COMPACT_ATOMS: atom_id res chain seq x y z
N MET A 1 2.70 -22.12 -12.93
CA MET A 1 3.72 -21.75 -11.90
C MET A 1 3.16 -20.61 -11.09
N GLU A 2 3.28 -20.64 -9.76
CA GLU A 2 2.86 -19.53 -8.90
C GLU A 2 3.99 -18.52 -8.76
N ILE A 3 3.67 -17.23 -8.93
CA ILE A 3 4.56 -16.12 -8.61
C ILE A 3 3.81 -15.12 -7.73
N TYR A 4 4.55 -14.35 -6.94
CA TYR A 4 4.01 -13.34 -6.04
C TYR A 4 4.45 -11.96 -6.52
N LYS A 5 3.51 -11.03 -6.67
CA LYS A 5 3.78 -9.66 -7.09
C LYS A 5 3.60 -8.73 -5.89
N VAL A 6 4.60 -7.90 -5.64
CA VAL A 6 4.54 -6.81 -4.67
C VAL A 6 4.46 -5.50 -5.45
N SER A 7 3.40 -4.73 -5.24
CA SER A 7 3.16 -3.45 -5.92
C SER A 7 2.79 -2.38 -4.91
N GLU A 8 3.30 -1.16 -5.13
CA GLU A 8 2.66 0.04 -4.58
C GLU A 8 1.42 0.31 -5.43
N VAL A 9 0.30 0.70 -4.82
CA VAL A 9 -0.95 1.02 -5.48
C VAL A 9 -1.35 2.43 -5.08
N GLY A 10 -1.53 3.29 -6.08
CA GLY A 10 -1.97 4.67 -5.88
C GLY A 10 -3.45 4.75 -5.52
N ILE A 11 -3.89 5.96 -5.17
CA ILE A 11 -5.28 6.23 -4.78
C ILE A 11 -6.31 5.89 -5.86
N TYR A 12 -5.91 5.83 -7.14
CA TYR A 12 -6.79 5.49 -8.26
C TYR A 12 -6.70 4.01 -8.66
N GLY A 13 -6.01 3.18 -7.88
CA GLY A 13 -5.86 1.75 -8.14
C GLY A 13 -4.76 1.41 -9.13
N GLU A 14 -3.95 2.39 -9.55
CA GLU A 14 -2.82 2.16 -10.44
C GLU A 14 -1.67 1.49 -9.69
N GLU A 15 -1.24 0.33 -10.20
CA GLU A 15 -0.05 -0.34 -9.70
C GLU A 15 1.21 0.32 -10.22
N VAL A 16 2.12 0.66 -9.30
CA VAL A 16 3.42 1.24 -9.61
C VAL A 16 4.54 0.38 -9.03
N LYS A 17 5.66 0.33 -9.78
CA LYS A 17 6.90 -0.37 -9.41
C LYS A 17 6.72 -1.85 -9.01
N PRO A 18 6.02 -2.68 -9.82
CA PRO A 18 5.80 -4.08 -9.47
C PRO A 18 7.13 -4.85 -9.37
N LYS A 19 7.23 -5.72 -8.35
CA LYS A 19 8.33 -6.67 -8.16
C LYS A 19 7.79 -8.08 -8.04
N PHE A 20 8.47 -9.04 -8.67
CA PHE A 20 8.00 -10.42 -8.78
C PHE A 20 8.94 -11.37 -8.03
N TYR A 21 8.33 -12.31 -7.30
CA TYR A 21 9.01 -13.27 -6.44
C TYR A 21 8.48 -14.67 -6.69
N LYS A 22 9.34 -15.67 -6.51
CA LYS A 22 8.94 -17.10 -6.60
C LYS A 22 8.48 -17.67 -5.26
N LEU A 23 8.94 -17.08 -4.16
CA LEU A 23 8.62 -17.50 -2.80
C LEU A 23 7.79 -16.42 -2.12
N LEU A 24 6.77 -16.83 -1.36
CA LEU A 24 5.92 -15.91 -0.61
C LEU A 24 6.72 -15.18 0.48
N ASP A 25 7.64 -15.86 1.15
CA ASP A 25 8.48 -15.28 2.20
C ASP A 25 9.30 -14.09 1.68
N ASP A 26 9.85 -14.21 0.46
CA ASP A 26 10.61 -13.12 -0.17
C ASP A 26 9.69 -11.93 -0.50
N ALA A 27 8.46 -12.20 -0.97
CA ALA A 27 7.47 -11.17 -1.24
C ALA A 27 7.03 -10.46 0.05
N GLN A 28 6.85 -11.18 1.15
CA GLN A 28 6.51 -10.60 2.46
C GLN A 28 7.65 -9.74 3.01
N GLN A 29 8.90 -10.18 2.87
CA GLN A 29 10.06 -9.37 3.25
C GLN A 29 10.12 -8.06 2.44
N GLU A 30 9.91 -8.11 1.13
CA GLU A 30 9.88 -6.89 0.32
C GLU A 30 8.69 -6.01 0.69
N PHE A 31 7.50 -6.58 0.90
CA PHE A 31 6.32 -5.83 1.35
C PHE A 31 6.62 -5.02 2.61
N HIS A 32 7.17 -5.65 3.65
CA HIS A 32 7.49 -4.96 4.89
C HIS A 32 8.57 -3.90 4.71
N LYS A 33 9.55 -4.16 3.84
CA LYS A 33 10.60 -3.19 3.49
C LYS A 33 10.02 -1.97 2.75
N VAL A 34 9.11 -2.16 1.80
CA VAL A 34 8.44 -1.07 1.09
C VAL A 34 7.55 -0.28 2.06
N MET A 35 6.74 -0.95 2.87
CA MET A 35 5.90 -0.32 3.90
C MET A 35 6.74 0.54 4.86
N LYS A 36 7.87 0.02 5.34
CA LYS A 36 8.77 0.76 6.22
C LYS A 36 9.37 1.98 5.51
N LYS A 37 9.86 1.80 4.29
CA LYS A 37 10.43 2.88 3.49
C LYS A 37 9.41 4.01 3.27
N LEU A 38 8.18 3.68 2.90
CA LEU A 38 7.11 4.67 2.70
C LEU A 38 6.76 5.41 3.98
N GLN A 39 6.73 4.72 5.13
CA GLN A 39 6.53 5.38 6.42
C GLN A 39 7.66 6.35 6.80
N GLU A 40 8.88 6.09 6.35
CA GLU A 40 10.05 6.97 6.56
C GLU A 40 10.07 8.17 5.59
N GLU A 41 9.55 8.00 4.38
CA GLU A 41 9.56 9.02 3.32
C GLU A 41 8.32 9.94 3.34
N LEU A 42 7.16 9.42 3.78
CA LEU A 42 5.88 10.13 3.76
C LEU A 42 5.62 10.84 5.10
N SER A 43 4.84 11.93 5.03
CA SER A 43 4.34 12.60 6.23
C SER A 43 3.13 11.85 6.80
N VAL A 44 3.37 10.69 7.40
CA VAL A 44 2.31 9.81 7.91
C VAL A 44 1.41 10.56 8.89
N VAL A 45 0.10 10.40 8.72
CA VAL A 45 -0.92 10.93 9.62
C VAL A 45 -0.67 10.43 11.04
N LYS A 46 -0.97 11.26 12.04
CA LYS A 46 -0.80 10.89 13.46
C LYS A 46 -2.12 10.79 14.22
N ASP A 47 -3.10 11.60 13.83
CA ASP A 47 -4.43 11.58 14.41
C ASP A 47 -5.30 10.55 13.69
N PRO A 48 -5.90 9.57 14.38
CA PRO A 48 -6.88 8.68 13.77
C PRO A 48 -8.07 9.39 13.12
N GLU A 49 -8.43 10.60 13.54
CA GLU A 49 -9.53 11.38 12.94
C GLU A 49 -9.22 11.83 11.50
N ASP A 50 -7.94 11.93 11.14
CA ASP A 50 -7.47 12.34 9.82
C ASP A 50 -7.28 11.15 8.85
N VAL A 51 -7.64 9.92 9.25
CA VAL A 51 -7.48 8.71 8.42
C VAL A 51 -8.49 8.71 7.29
N MET A 52 -8.00 8.63 6.04
CA MET A 52 -8.83 8.59 4.84
C MET A 52 -9.24 7.17 4.45
N ASN A 53 -8.36 6.19 4.66
CA ASN A 53 -8.62 4.79 4.34
C ASN A 53 -8.10 3.86 5.45
N GLY A 54 -8.97 2.94 5.90
CA GLY A 54 -8.69 2.03 7.00
C GLY A 54 -9.02 2.59 8.39
N GLU A 55 -8.60 1.88 9.43
CA GLU A 55 -8.91 2.23 10.82
C GLU A 55 -7.78 3.00 11.53
N LYS A 56 -6.57 2.99 10.95
CA LYS A 56 -5.34 3.51 11.55
C LYS A 56 -4.50 4.23 10.51
N PRO A 57 -3.63 5.17 10.92
CA PRO A 57 -2.74 5.85 9.97
C PRO A 57 -1.88 4.90 9.14
N VAL A 58 -1.43 3.81 9.76
CA VAL A 58 -0.82 2.66 9.08
C VAL A 58 -1.60 1.42 9.48
N TRP A 59 -2.07 0.66 8.48
CA TRP A 59 -2.86 -0.55 8.72
C TRP A 59 -2.42 -1.66 7.78
N ILE A 60 -2.20 -2.86 8.32
CA ILE A 60 -1.89 -4.06 7.53
C ILE A 60 -3.03 -5.05 7.80
N LYS A 61 -3.62 -5.57 6.73
CA LYS A 61 -4.73 -6.52 6.77
C LYS A 61 -4.53 -7.62 5.73
N ASN A 62 -5.18 -8.76 5.99
CA ASN A 62 -5.16 -9.91 5.09
C ASN A 62 -6.29 -9.80 4.05
N SER A 63 -6.32 -10.75 3.12
CA SER A 63 -7.25 -10.84 1.98
C SER A 63 -8.73 -10.67 2.33
N GLU A 64 -9.18 -11.13 3.51
CA GLU A 64 -10.60 -11.12 3.91
C GLU A 64 -11.19 -9.71 4.01
N ASP A 65 -10.35 -8.71 4.28
CA ASP A 65 -10.74 -7.31 4.43
C ASP A 65 -10.21 -6.42 3.29
N SER A 66 -9.65 -7.02 2.23
CA SER A 66 -9.04 -6.27 1.13
C SER A 66 -10.08 -5.64 0.22
N ILE A 67 -9.81 -4.41 -0.23
CA ILE A 67 -10.64 -3.74 -1.26
C ILE A 67 -10.25 -4.17 -2.69
N PHE A 68 -9.16 -4.93 -2.81
CA PHE A 68 -8.61 -5.42 -4.06
C PHE A 68 -9.11 -6.85 -4.38
N PRO A 69 -8.86 -7.38 -5.59
CA PRO A 69 -9.33 -8.71 -5.99
C PRO A 69 -8.91 -9.82 -5.02
N SER A 70 -9.60 -10.96 -5.11
CA SER A 70 -9.42 -12.13 -4.22
C SER A 70 -8.00 -12.68 -4.13
N ASP A 71 -7.16 -12.37 -5.11
CA ASP A 71 -5.80 -12.89 -5.20
C ASP A 71 -4.78 -12.06 -4.41
N VAL A 72 -5.22 -10.95 -3.79
CA VAL A 72 -4.42 -10.18 -2.83
C VAL A 72 -4.34 -10.94 -1.51
N LEU A 73 -3.13 -11.29 -1.10
CA LEU A 73 -2.84 -12.02 0.12
C LEU A 73 -2.68 -11.08 1.33
N LEU A 74 -2.07 -9.92 1.10
CA LEU A 74 -1.73 -8.94 2.12
C LEU A 74 -1.86 -7.54 1.56
N GLU A 75 -2.48 -6.64 2.32
CA GLU A 75 -2.67 -5.24 2.00
C GLU A 75 -2.13 -4.37 3.14
N GLY A 76 -1.28 -3.41 2.81
CA GLY A 76 -0.76 -2.40 3.73
C GLY A 76 -1.17 -1.01 3.28
N VAL A 77 -1.90 -0.28 4.10
CA VAL A 77 -2.38 1.08 3.82
C VAL A 77 -1.59 2.07 4.68
N ILE A 78 -1.15 3.18 4.08
CA ILE A 78 -0.50 4.30 4.77
C ILE A 78 -1.25 5.58 4.39
N ASN A 79 -1.79 6.26 5.39
CA ASN A 79 -2.41 7.59 5.26
C ASN A 79 -1.35 8.66 5.54
N TYR A 80 -1.24 9.65 4.68
CA TYR A 80 -0.19 10.67 4.78
C TYR A 80 -0.66 12.04 4.29
N TRP A 81 -0.08 13.07 4.89
CA TRP A 81 -0.23 14.45 4.47
C TRP A 81 0.60 14.70 3.21
N TYR A 82 -0.02 15.30 2.20
CA TYR A 82 0.67 15.80 1.02
C TYR A 82 0.30 17.26 0.77
N LYS A 83 1.22 17.97 0.13
CA LYS A 83 1.00 19.36 -0.25
C LYS A 83 0.54 19.41 -1.70
N CYS A 84 -0.68 19.87 -1.95
CA CYS A 84 -1.16 20.15 -3.30
C CYS A 84 -0.33 21.28 -3.91
N SER A 85 0.06 21.13 -5.18
CA SER A 85 0.89 22.12 -5.89
C SER A 85 0.10 23.27 -6.52
N HIS A 86 -1.23 23.30 -6.35
CA HIS A 86 -2.12 24.25 -7.03
C HIS A 86 -2.69 25.32 -6.08
N GLU A 87 -2.15 26.53 -6.23
CA GLU A 87 -2.60 27.89 -5.86
C GLU A 87 -3.13 28.21 -4.45
N HIS A 88 -3.42 27.25 -3.59
CA HIS A 88 -3.65 27.47 -2.17
C HIS A 88 -2.83 26.45 -1.38
N ASP A 89 -2.07 26.90 -0.37
CA ASP A 89 -1.15 26.11 0.49
C ASP A 89 -1.90 25.07 1.37
N GLU A 90 -2.83 24.33 0.79
CA GLU A 90 -3.70 23.39 1.48
C GLU A 90 -3.00 22.02 1.52
N TRP A 91 -2.70 21.61 2.75
CA TRP A 91 -2.35 20.23 3.05
C TRP A 91 -3.61 19.39 2.97
N ASP A 92 -3.51 18.24 2.30
CA ASP A 92 -4.59 17.29 2.19
C ASP A 92 -4.08 15.89 2.57
N VAL A 93 -4.99 15.00 2.95
CA VAL A 93 -4.66 13.62 3.29
C VAL A 93 -4.88 12.74 2.07
N ALA A 94 -3.85 11.98 1.72
CA ALA A 94 -3.95 10.88 0.76
C ALA A 94 -3.63 9.56 1.44
N PHE A 95 -3.83 8.47 0.72
CA PHE A 95 -3.32 7.17 1.13
C PHE A 95 -2.53 6.52 -0.01
N THR A 96 -1.64 5.61 0.35
CA THR A 96 -1.00 4.71 -0.60
C THR A 96 -1.12 3.31 -0.05
N THR A 97 -1.20 2.33 -0.95
CA THR A 97 -1.31 0.94 -0.56
C THR A 97 -0.10 0.16 -1.07
N VAL A 98 0.33 -0.85 -0.34
CA VAL A 98 1.23 -1.90 -0.82
C VAL A 98 0.44 -3.19 -0.80
N ILE A 99 0.49 -3.98 -1.87
CA ILE A 99 -0.18 -5.27 -1.93
C ILE A 99 0.80 -6.40 -2.24
N ILE A 100 0.49 -7.60 -1.75
CA ILE A 100 1.03 -8.85 -2.27
C ILE A 100 -0.09 -9.57 -3.01
N GLU A 101 0.08 -9.79 -4.31
CA GLU A 101 -0.87 -10.53 -5.15
C GLU A 101 -0.26 -11.86 -5.59
N LYS A 102 -1.07 -12.92 -5.59
CA LYS A 102 -0.72 -14.20 -6.20
C LYS A 102 -1.06 -14.18 -7.69
N ILE A 103 -0.09 -14.49 -8.55
CA ILE A 103 -0.29 -14.59 -10.00
C ILE A 103 -0.04 -16.01 -10.45
N GLU A 104 -0.98 -16.55 -11.21
CA GLU A 104 -0.82 -17.81 -11.92
C GLU A 104 -0.22 -17.57 -13.31
N VAL A 105 0.92 -18.20 -13.58
CA VAL A 105 1.55 -18.19 -14.91
C VAL A 105 1.36 -19.56 -15.55
N LEU A 106 0.71 -19.59 -16.73
CA LEU A 106 0.50 -20.77 -17.56
C LEU A 106 1.79 -21.20 -18.28
#